data_AF-A0A930HS73-F1
#
_entry.id   AF-A0A930HS73-F1
#
_cell.length_a   1.000
_cell.length_b   1.000
_cell.length_c   1.000
_cell.angle_alpha   90.00
_cell.angle_beta   90.00
_cell.angle_gamma   90.00
#
_symmetry.space_group_name_H-M   'P 1'
#
loop_
_entity.id
_entity.type
_entity.pdbx_description
1 polymer ?
#
loop_
_entity_poly.entity_id
_entity_poly.type
_entity_poly.pdbx_seq_one_letter_code
_entity_poly.pdbx_strand_id
1 'polypeptide(L)'
;PRLTKISESFKKEALKQIAAMGGKRGIRGINEDLKKAYEITASTLDLKDSPACKEGKLCAFDNYNTEILLERGEEPRMKGSLKDANTCSDAFILQYYEEPDEKKAAFGHDLTLEDWTQIARIKDVYGDVLFAAPIVAVNVAHPLLTYMYDELNAKGRKFSFLCGHDSNIASVTAALDVEPYELPNSIEKKTPIGSKVVIEKYEGKDGKLYCDINIVYQTTKQLRGIEQLNLQNPPMVYPLQLKGLKRNADGLYLMSDVNARFLQAIRAYDKIEDTL
;
A
#
# COMPACT_ATOMS: atom_id res chain seq x y z
N PRO A 1 1.69 -11.27 3.78
CA PRO A 1 2.84 -11.52 2.88
C PRO A 1 4.11 -11.81 3.69
N ARG A 2 4.79 -12.94 3.47
CA ARG A 2 5.93 -13.38 4.31
C ARG A 2 7.24 -13.39 3.54
N LEU A 3 8.34 -13.07 4.22
CA LEU A 3 9.70 -13.17 3.71
C LEU A 3 10.10 -14.65 3.63
N THR A 4 10.39 -15.12 2.43
CA THR A 4 10.69 -16.54 2.17
C THR A 4 12.14 -16.81 1.86
N LYS A 5 12.84 -15.84 1.25
CA LYS A 5 14.30 -15.83 1.10
C LYS A 5 14.94 -14.73 1.93
N ILE A 6 15.97 -15.04 2.71
CA ILE A 6 16.68 -14.08 3.56
C ILE A 6 18.17 -14.43 3.55
N SER A 7 19.00 -13.39 3.46
CA SER A 7 20.46 -13.41 3.59
C SER A 7 20.94 -12.04 4.06
N GLU A 8 22.22 -11.93 4.47
CA GLU A 8 22.80 -10.64 4.85
C GLU A 8 22.83 -9.65 3.66
N SER A 9 23.07 -10.14 2.45
CA SER A 9 23.04 -9.32 1.24
C SER A 9 21.62 -8.81 0.95
N PHE A 10 20.59 -9.65 1.14
CA PHE A 10 19.19 -9.25 1.06
C PHE A 10 18.86 -8.17 2.09
N LYS A 11 19.19 -8.37 3.38
CA LYS A 11 18.91 -7.39 4.44
C LYS A 11 19.57 -6.04 4.15
N LYS A 12 20.82 -6.06 3.69
CA LYS A 12 21.56 -4.85 3.31
C LYS A 12 20.93 -4.10 2.13
N GLU A 13 20.55 -4.81 1.07
CA GLU A 13 19.91 -4.16 -0.09
C GLU A 13 18.50 -3.66 0.24
N ALA A 14 17.73 -4.42 1.03
CA ALA A 14 16.43 -3.99 1.51
C ALA A 14 16.52 -2.70 2.33
N LEU A 15 17.40 -2.64 3.33
CA LEU A 15 17.61 -1.44 4.15
C LEU A 15 18.10 -0.24 3.32
N LYS A 16 18.96 -0.48 2.33
CA LYS A 16 19.41 0.57 1.39
C LYS A 16 18.26 1.14 0.57
N GLN A 17 17.40 0.27 0.02
CA GLN A 17 16.23 0.69 -0.77
C GLN A 17 15.19 1.43 0.08
N ILE A 18 14.93 0.94 1.30
CA ILE A 18 14.04 1.61 2.26
C ILE A 18 14.61 2.97 2.67
N ALA A 19 15.89 3.05 3.02
CA ALA A 19 16.52 4.32 3.40
C ALA A 19 16.46 5.36 2.27
N ALA A 20 16.53 4.94 1.00
CA ALA A 20 16.41 5.85 -0.14
C ALA A 20 15.05 6.58 -0.20
N MET A 21 13.99 6.02 0.40
CA MET A 21 12.67 6.67 0.47
C MET A 21 12.71 7.97 1.29
N GLY A 22 13.60 8.07 2.29
CA GLY A 22 13.81 9.30 3.07
C GLY A 22 14.97 10.18 2.57
N GLY A 23 15.42 9.94 1.33
CA GLY A 23 16.49 10.70 0.69
C GLY A 23 17.81 10.66 1.47
N LYS A 24 18.47 11.81 1.59
CA LYS A 24 19.79 11.92 2.25
C LYS A 24 19.78 11.59 3.74
N ARG A 25 18.61 11.64 4.39
CA ARG A 25 18.45 11.40 5.83
C ARG A 25 18.03 9.96 6.16
N GLY A 26 17.91 9.09 5.15
CA GLY A 26 17.59 7.69 5.36
C GLY A 26 16.22 7.48 6.03
N ILE A 27 16.10 6.42 6.84
CA ILE A 27 14.86 6.09 7.59
C ILE A 27 14.39 7.24 8.49
N ARG A 28 15.32 8.05 9.03
CA ARG A 28 14.97 9.24 9.80
C ARG A 28 14.25 10.28 8.94
N GLY A 29 14.70 10.48 7.70
CA GLY A 29 14.06 11.39 6.74
C GLY A 29 12.60 11.03 6.49
N ILE A 30 12.27 9.74 6.40
CA ILE A 30 10.89 9.24 6.24
C ILE A 30 10.00 9.74 7.39
N ASN A 31 10.50 9.66 8.63
CA ASN A 31 9.76 10.09 9.81
C ASN A 31 9.63 11.62 9.88
N GLU A 32 10.69 12.36 9.53
CA GLU A 32 10.67 13.82 9.52
C GLU A 32 9.65 14.36 8.49
N ASP A 33 9.47 13.68 7.36
CA ASP A 33 8.48 14.04 6.34
C ASP A 33 7.02 13.78 6.79
N LEU A 34 6.85 12.99 7.86
CA LEU A 34 5.57 12.72 8.53
C LEU A 34 5.32 13.62 9.76
N LYS A 35 6.20 14.56 10.07
CA LYS A 35 6.09 15.41 11.27
C LYS A 35 4.70 16.03 11.46
N LYS A 36 4.14 16.65 10.41
CA LYS A 36 2.80 17.26 10.46
C LYS A 36 1.72 16.22 10.81
N ALA A 37 1.77 15.06 10.17
CA ALA A 37 0.82 13.98 10.41
C ALA A 37 0.92 13.43 11.85
N TYR A 38 2.14 13.29 12.36
CA TYR A 38 2.40 12.87 13.74
C TYR A 38 1.86 13.88 14.75
N GLU A 39 2.09 15.17 14.53
CA GLU A 39 1.60 16.24 15.42
C GLU A 39 0.07 16.28 15.47
N ILE A 40 -0.60 16.22 14.30
CA ILE A 40 -2.07 16.16 14.23
C ILE A 40 -2.58 14.92 14.96
N THR A 41 -2.06 13.73 14.64
CA THR A 41 -2.53 12.47 15.24
C THR A 41 -2.33 12.46 16.75
N ALA A 42 -1.14 12.87 17.23
CA ALA A 42 -0.85 12.89 18.67
C ALA A 42 -1.71 13.92 19.42
N SER A 43 -1.99 15.08 18.80
CA SER A 43 -2.84 16.11 19.40
C SER A 43 -4.30 15.67 19.48
N THR A 44 -4.84 15.01 18.45
CA THR A 44 -6.26 14.60 18.46
C THR A 44 -6.52 13.41 19.37
N LEU A 45 -5.50 12.58 19.62
CA LEU A 45 -5.59 11.47 20.57
C LEU A 45 -5.28 11.89 22.01
N ASP A 46 -5.07 13.20 22.26
CA ASP A 46 -4.63 13.74 23.55
C ASP A 46 -3.47 12.92 24.16
N LEU A 47 -2.50 12.55 23.31
CA LEU A 47 -1.50 11.54 23.65
C LEU A 47 -0.66 11.93 24.87
N LYS A 48 -0.45 13.23 25.07
CA LYS A 48 0.24 13.81 26.25
C LYS A 48 -0.49 13.56 27.56
N ASP A 49 -1.82 13.43 27.53
CA ASP A 49 -2.65 13.19 28.71
C ASP A 49 -3.03 11.71 28.89
N SER A 50 -2.63 10.87 27.93
CA SER A 50 -2.90 9.43 27.94
C SER A 50 -2.22 8.69 29.12
N PRO A 51 -2.78 7.54 29.55
CA PRO A 51 -2.11 6.67 30.52
C PRO A 51 -0.70 6.24 30.05
N ALA A 52 -0.53 5.97 28.75
CA ALA A 52 0.75 5.58 28.18
C ALA A 52 1.82 6.67 28.36
N CYS A 53 1.45 7.95 28.22
CA CYS A 53 2.38 9.05 28.48
C CYS A 53 2.71 9.21 29.97
N LYS A 54 1.70 9.09 30.84
CA LYS A 54 1.89 9.15 32.32
C LYS A 54 2.81 8.03 32.84
N GLU A 55 2.81 6.88 32.19
CA GLU A 55 3.71 5.76 32.45
C GLU A 55 5.08 5.88 31.75
N GLY A 56 5.35 6.98 31.04
CA GLY A 56 6.61 7.23 30.34
C GLY A 56 6.82 6.38 29.07
N LYS A 57 5.76 5.81 28.50
CA LYS A 57 5.84 4.92 27.32
C LYS A 57 5.77 5.69 26.00
N LEU A 58 4.67 6.42 25.77
CA LEU A 58 4.39 7.10 24.50
C LEU A 58 3.62 8.40 24.74
N CYS A 59 4.27 9.53 24.46
CA CYS A 59 3.70 10.88 24.60
C CYS A 59 3.58 11.64 23.27
N ALA A 60 4.38 11.23 22.28
CA ALA A 60 4.49 11.82 20.95
C ALA A 60 5.23 10.83 20.03
N PHE A 61 5.23 11.09 18.73
CA PHE A 61 5.94 10.28 17.72
C PHE A 61 7.23 10.96 17.22
N ASP A 62 7.86 11.80 18.04
CA ASP A 62 8.92 12.76 17.67
C ASP A 62 10.36 12.27 17.90
N ASN A 63 10.55 11.07 18.47
CA ASN A 63 11.88 10.50 18.70
C ASN A 63 12.51 9.90 17.41
N TYR A 64 11.70 9.67 16.37
CA TYR A 64 12.10 9.15 15.05
C TYR A 64 12.99 7.89 15.12
N ASN A 65 12.72 7.00 16.07
CA ASN A 65 13.53 5.80 16.37
C ASN A 65 13.10 4.56 15.56
N THR A 66 12.60 4.75 14.34
CA THR A 66 12.09 3.64 13.52
C THR A 66 13.19 2.66 13.14
N GLU A 67 12.97 1.37 13.41
CA GLU A 67 13.85 0.27 13.04
C GLU A 67 13.09 -0.77 12.22
N ILE A 68 13.69 -1.23 11.11
CA ILE A 68 13.12 -2.27 10.24
C ILE A 68 13.63 -3.64 10.65
N LEU A 69 12.72 -4.62 10.74
CA LEU A 69 12.97 -5.99 11.13
C LEU A 69 12.57 -6.91 9.97
N LEU A 70 13.54 -7.69 9.48
CA LEU A 70 13.38 -8.57 8.33
C LEU A 70 13.80 -9.98 8.72
N GLU A 71 12.83 -10.83 9.04
CA GLU A 71 13.07 -12.20 9.48
C GLU A 71 12.36 -13.22 8.61
N ARG A 72 13.00 -14.39 8.43
CA ARG A 72 12.45 -15.46 7.59
C ARG A 72 11.15 -15.98 8.19
N GLY A 73 10.16 -16.21 7.32
CA GLY A 73 8.86 -16.76 7.70
C GLY A 73 7.91 -15.73 8.32
N GLU A 74 8.38 -14.51 8.57
CA GLU A 74 7.59 -13.40 9.08
C GLU A 74 7.26 -12.41 7.98
N GLU A 75 6.28 -11.55 8.24
CA GLU A 75 6.11 -10.34 7.43
C GLU A 75 7.27 -9.37 7.74
N PRO A 76 7.67 -8.50 6.80
CA PRO A 76 8.48 -7.34 7.14
C PRO A 76 7.81 -6.56 8.28
N ARG A 77 8.55 -6.27 9.35
CA ARG A 77 8.03 -5.55 10.53
C ARG A 77 8.89 -4.33 10.79
N MET A 78 8.36 -3.44 11.63
CA MET A 78 9.13 -2.34 12.19
C MET A 78 8.69 -2.07 13.63
N LYS A 79 9.57 -1.41 14.39
CA LYS A 79 9.31 -0.88 15.73
C LYS A 79 9.67 0.61 15.79
N GLY A 80 9.24 1.29 16.85
CA GLY A 80 9.50 2.71 17.06
C GLY A 80 8.39 3.62 16.52
N SER A 81 8.68 4.91 16.41
CA SER A 81 7.71 5.99 16.14
C SER A 81 6.74 5.71 15.01
N LEU A 82 7.21 5.25 13.85
CA LEU A 82 6.35 4.98 12.70
C LEU A 82 5.41 3.80 12.95
N LYS A 83 5.83 2.79 13.72
CA LYS A 83 4.96 1.66 14.10
C LYS A 83 3.85 2.12 15.04
N ASP A 84 4.21 2.89 16.05
CA ASP A 84 3.26 3.39 17.05
C ASP A 84 2.26 4.35 16.37
N ALA A 85 2.77 5.28 15.56
CA ALA A 85 1.96 6.22 14.80
C ALA A 85 1.02 5.50 13.81
N ASN A 86 1.50 4.47 13.10
CA ASN A 86 0.65 3.67 12.22
C ASN A 86 -0.45 2.96 13.00
N THR A 87 -0.14 2.39 14.17
CA THR A 87 -1.13 1.69 15.00
C THR A 87 -2.26 2.64 15.42
N CYS A 88 -1.90 3.86 15.83
CA CYS A 88 -2.87 4.91 16.14
C CYS A 88 -3.64 5.38 14.91
N SER A 89 -2.94 5.66 13.80
CA SER A 89 -3.51 6.13 12.54
C SER A 89 -4.53 5.14 11.99
N ASP A 90 -4.18 3.85 11.89
CA ASP A 90 -5.05 2.81 11.33
C ASP A 90 -6.35 2.65 12.13
N ALA A 91 -6.27 2.57 13.46
CA ALA A 91 -7.45 2.55 14.31
C ALA A 91 -8.30 3.83 14.14
N PHE A 92 -7.66 4.98 14.03
CA PHE A 92 -8.34 6.26 13.97
C PHE A 92 -9.04 6.50 12.63
N ILE A 93 -8.44 6.11 11.51
CA ILE A 93 -9.10 6.19 10.19
C ILE A 93 -10.27 5.19 10.10
N LEU A 94 -10.17 4.02 10.73
CA LEU A 94 -11.28 3.06 10.78
C LEU A 94 -12.46 3.65 11.57
N GLN A 95 -12.18 4.28 12.71
CA GLN A 95 -13.19 5.04 13.46
C GLN A 95 -13.80 6.16 12.61
N TYR A 96 -12.98 6.87 11.82
CA TYR A 96 -13.51 7.85 10.89
C TYR A 96 -14.49 7.19 9.93
N TYR A 97 -14.14 6.13 9.23
CA TYR A 97 -15.08 5.51 8.30
C TYR A 97 -16.37 4.97 8.96
N GLU A 98 -16.29 4.46 10.19
CA GLU A 98 -17.42 3.82 10.87
C GLU A 98 -18.36 4.80 11.58
N GLU A 99 -17.85 5.89 12.16
CA GLU A 99 -18.66 6.84 12.95
C GLU A 99 -19.26 7.93 12.04
N PRO A 100 -20.60 7.97 11.88
CA PRO A 100 -21.26 8.92 10.97
C PRO A 100 -21.13 10.38 11.44
N ASP A 101 -21.09 10.63 12.74
CA ASP A 101 -20.84 11.96 13.30
C ASP A 101 -19.35 12.30 13.23
N GLU A 102 -18.99 13.23 12.33
CA GLU A 102 -17.59 13.63 12.11
C GLU A 102 -16.90 14.15 13.37
N LYS A 103 -17.65 14.85 14.24
CA LYS A 103 -17.09 15.42 15.47
C LYS A 103 -16.89 14.33 16.50
N LYS A 104 -17.81 13.38 16.62
CA LYS A 104 -17.62 12.20 17.48
C LYS A 104 -16.48 11.31 16.98
N ALA A 105 -16.39 11.12 15.66
CA ALA A 105 -15.31 10.39 15.02
C ALA A 105 -13.94 11.00 15.37
N ALA A 106 -13.86 12.32 15.50
CA ALA A 106 -12.66 13.07 15.88
C ALA A 106 -12.51 13.31 17.40
N PHE A 107 -13.23 12.58 18.26
CA PHE A 107 -13.21 12.76 19.72
C PHE A 107 -13.55 14.19 20.20
N GLY A 108 -14.36 14.92 19.44
CA GLY A 108 -14.76 16.30 19.75
C GLY A 108 -13.90 17.38 19.10
N HIS A 109 -12.81 17.02 18.43
CA HIS A 109 -11.95 17.95 17.71
C HIS A 109 -12.53 18.32 16.34
N ASP A 110 -12.21 19.51 15.86
CA ASP A 110 -12.62 19.99 14.53
C ASP A 110 -11.52 19.67 13.51
N LEU A 111 -11.59 18.48 12.89
CA LEU A 111 -10.66 18.04 11.86
C LEU A 111 -11.19 18.30 10.44
N THR A 112 -10.32 18.80 9.56
CA THR A 112 -10.62 18.93 8.13
C THR A 112 -10.35 17.62 7.37
N LEU A 113 -10.85 17.50 6.14
CA LEU A 113 -10.50 16.38 5.25
C LEU A 113 -8.99 16.29 4.99
N GLU A 114 -8.29 17.43 4.96
CA GLU A 114 -6.83 17.46 4.83
C GLU A 114 -6.16 16.90 6.08
N ASP A 115 -6.68 17.17 7.28
CA ASP A 115 -6.15 16.58 8.52
C ASP A 115 -6.33 15.07 8.53
N TRP A 116 -7.49 14.57 8.12
CA TRP A 116 -7.73 13.12 7.94
C TRP A 116 -6.80 12.50 6.89
N THR A 117 -6.53 13.23 5.81
CA THR A 117 -5.55 12.80 4.79
C THR A 117 -4.14 12.74 5.38
N GLN A 118 -3.74 13.70 6.22
CA GLN A 118 -2.45 13.65 6.91
C GLN A 118 -2.38 12.48 7.91
N ILE A 119 -3.45 12.23 8.67
CA ILE A 119 -3.53 11.08 9.58
C ILE A 119 -3.37 9.78 8.79
N ALA A 120 -4.12 9.59 7.71
CA ALA A 120 -4.05 8.40 6.85
C ALA A 120 -2.70 8.23 6.15
N ARG A 121 -2.01 9.33 5.82
CA ARG A 121 -0.67 9.30 5.21
C ARG A 121 0.35 8.52 6.02
N ILE A 122 0.21 8.46 7.36
CA ILE A 122 1.07 7.63 8.22
C ILE A 122 0.97 6.16 7.82
N LYS A 123 -0.25 5.65 7.63
CA LYS A 123 -0.53 4.28 7.22
C LYS A 123 -0.02 4.00 5.80
N ASP A 124 -0.26 4.92 4.87
CA ASP A 124 0.25 4.78 3.50
C ASP A 124 1.79 4.66 3.48
N VAL A 125 2.49 5.54 4.20
CA VAL A 125 3.97 5.51 4.28
C VAL A 125 4.46 4.27 5.02
N TYR A 126 3.78 3.83 6.09
CA TYR A 126 4.09 2.58 6.79
C TYR A 126 4.04 1.38 5.83
N GLY A 127 3.00 1.29 5.01
CA GLY A 127 2.85 0.25 3.99
C GLY A 127 3.96 0.29 2.95
N ASP A 128 4.27 1.47 2.41
CA ASP A 128 5.34 1.65 1.42
C ASP A 128 6.71 1.22 1.98
N VAL A 129 7.04 1.62 3.21
CA VAL A 129 8.30 1.28 3.88
C VAL A 129 8.48 -0.23 4.02
N LEU A 130 7.42 -0.97 4.34
CA LEU A 130 7.51 -2.41 4.57
C LEU A 130 7.41 -3.24 3.29
N PHE A 131 6.68 -2.77 2.28
CA PHE A 131 6.25 -3.62 1.18
C PHE A 131 6.64 -3.11 -0.21
N ALA A 132 7.04 -1.84 -0.37
CA ALA A 132 7.31 -1.25 -1.69
C ALA A 132 8.79 -1.22 -2.08
N ALA A 133 9.72 -1.51 -1.16
CA ALA A 133 11.14 -1.64 -1.51
C ALA A 133 11.32 -2.80 -2.54
N PRO A 134 11.93 -2.58 -3.72
CA PRO A 134 11.91 -3.55 -4.82
C PRO A 134 12.31 -4.98 -4.45
N ILE A 135 13.40 -5.17 -3.70
CA ILE A 135 13.86 -6.50 -3.30
C ILE A 135 12.90 -7.18 -2.30
N VAL A 136 12.25 -6.39 -1.44
CA VAL A 136 11.25 -6.87 -0.48
C VAL A 136 9.95 -7.22 -1.20
N ALA A 137 9.49 -6.34 -2.10
CA ALA A 137 8.27 -6.51 -2.87
C ALA A 137 8.28 -7.82 -3.66
N VAL A 138 9.33 -8.07 -4.46
CA VAL A 138 9.43 -9.32 -5.24
C VAL A 138 9.58 -10.55 -4.35
N ASN A 139 10.09 -10.41 -3.13
CA ASN A 139 10.18 -11.52 -2.17
C ASN A 139 8.81 -11.90 -1.62
N VAL A 140 8.11 -10.93 -1.02
CA VAL A 140 6.89 -11.20 -0.28
C VAL A 140 5.67 -11.37 -1.19
N ALA A 141 5.70 -10.78 -2.40
CA ALA A 141 4.63 -10.90 -3.38
C ALA A 141 4.76 -12.16 -4.26
N HIS A 142 5.91 -12.85 -4.26
CA HIS A 142 6.19 -13.95 -5.20
C HIS A 142 5.05 -14.98 -5.30
N PRO A 143 4.53 -15.57 -4.19
CA PRO A 143 3.46 -16.57 -4.30
C PRO A 143 2.19 -16.03 -4.97
N LEU A 144 1.83 -14.77 -4.67
CA LEU A 144 0.64 -14.15 -5.24
C LEU A 144 0.85 -13.77 -6.71
N LEU A 145 2.04 -13.30 -7.09
CA LEU A 145 2.38 -13.03 -8.49
C LEU A 145 2.32 -14.29 -9.35
N THR A 146 2.84 -15.42 -8.86
CA THR A 146 2.72 -16.72 -9.55
C THR A 146 1.26 -17.11 -9.72
N TYR A 147 0.47 -17.02 -8.65
CA TYR A 147 -0.95 -17.37 -8.70
C TYR A 147 -1.75 -16.47 -9.66
N MET A 148 -1.52 -15.15 -9.61
CA MET A 148 -2.14 -14.18 -10.52
C MET A 148 -1.75 -14.45 -11.98
N TYR A 149 -0.47 -14.75 -12.24
CA TYR A 149 0.01 -15.09 -13.58
C TYR A 149 -0.70 -16.35 -14.12
N ASP A 150 -0.81 -17.39 -13.31
CA ASP A 150 -1.48 -18.63 -13.70
C ASP A 150 -2.96 -18.39 -14.00
N GLU A 151 -3.67 -17.65 -13.13
CA GLU A 151 -5.10 -17.34 -13.33
C GLU A 151 -5.36 -16.47 -14.57
N LEU A 152 -4.49 -15.49 -14.86
CA LEU A 152 -4.61 -14.65 -16.06
C LEU A 152 -4.41 -15.45 -17.36
N ASN A 153 -3.62 -16.52 -17.31
CA ASN A 153 -3.28 -17.35 -18.46
C ASN A 153 -4.05 -18.69 -18.51
N ALA A 154 -4.86 -18.98 -17.50
CA ALA A 154 -5.69 -20.18 -17.45
C ALA A 154 -6.72 -20.21 -18.60
N LYS A 155 -6.87 -21.38 -19.23
CA LYS A 155 -7.87 -21.60 -20.28
C LYS A 155 -9.27 -21.61 -19.68
N GLY A 156 -10.18 -20.85 -20.28
CA GLY A 156 -11.60 -20.84 -19.88
C GLY A 156 -11.91 -20.09 -18.58
N ARG A 157 -10.91 -19.58 -17.86
CA ARG A 157 -11.14 -18.74 -16.67
C ARG A 157 -11.82 -17.44 -17.08
N LYS A 158 -13.00 -17.19 -16.51
CA LYS A 158 -13.78 -15.95 -16.75
C LYS A 158 -13.62 -14.93 -15.65
N PHE A 159 -13.47 -15.38 -14.40
CA PHE A 159 -13.38 -14.51 -13.24
C PHE A 159 -12.64 -15.21 -12.10
N SER A 160 -11.81 -14.45 -11.42
CA SER A 160 -11.08 -14.85 -10.22
C SER A 160 -11.16 -13.71 -9.22
N PHE A 161 -11.50 -14.02 -7.97
CA PHE A 161 -11.54 -13.04 -6.90
C PHE A 161 -10.59 -13.48 -5.78
N LEU A 162 -9.60 -12.63 -5.48
CA LEU A 162 -8.62 -12.87 -4.44
C LEU A 162 -8.81 -11.81 -3.37
N CYS A 163 -9.25 -12.25 -2.19
CA CYS A 163 -9.36 -11.38 -1.02
C CYS A 163 -8.08 -11.51 -0.21
N GLY A 164 -7.34 -10.41 -0.13
CA GLY A 164 -6.09 -10.31 0.63
C GLY A 164 -6.04 -9.03 1.44
N HIS A 165 -4.82 -8.58 1.75
CA HIS A 165 -4.56 -7.39 2.55
C HIS A 165 -4.02 -6.23 1.70
N ASP A 166 -4.03 -5.02 2.26
CA ASP A 166 -3.36 -3.85 1.69
C ASP A 166 -1.88 -4.13 1.36
N SER A 167 -1.18 -4.83 2.22
CA SER A 167 0.20 -5.29 2.02
C SER A 167 0.37 -6.17 0.78
N ASN A 168 -0.65 -6.93 0.37
CA ASN A 168 -0.62 -7.67 -0.89
C ASN A 168 -0.71 -6.73 -2.09
N ILE A 169 -1.59 -5.72 -2.05
CA ILE A 169 -1.69 -4.72 -3.12
C ILE A 169 -0.37 -3.92 -3.22
N ALA A 170 0.15 -3.45 -2.09
CA ALA A 170 1.39 -2.67 -2.03
C ALA A 170 2.57 -3.46 -2.62
N SER A 171 2.77 -4.71 -2.17
CA SER A 171 3.88 -5.52 -2.65
C SER A 171 3.72 -5.98 -4.10
N VAL A 172 2.51 -6.34 -4.56
CA VAL A 172 2.27 -6.71 -5.97
C VAL A 172 2.47 -5.51 -6.90
N THR A 173 1.91 -4.35 -6.56
CA THR A 173 2.04 -3.16 -7.42
C THR A 173 3.50 -2.69 -7.50
N ALA A 174 4.23 -2.71 -6.39
CA ALA A 174 5.66 -2.44 -6.39
C ALA A 174 6.47 -3.47 -7.20
N ALA A 175 6.20 -4.77 -7.03
CA ALA A 175 6.91 -5.82 -7.76
C ALA A 175 6.65 -5.79 -9.27
N LEU A 176 5.47 -5.32 -9.70
CA LEU A 176 5.13 -5.11 -11.10
C LEU A 176 5.64 -3.77 -11.66
N ASP A 177 6.44 -3.01 -10.90
CA ASP A 177 6.90 -1.66 -11.26
C ASP A 177 5.74 -0.73 -11.69
N VAL A 178 4.64 -0.74 -10.94
CA VAL A 178 3.61 0.29 -11.07
C VAL A 178 4.23 1.64 -10.70
N GLU A 179 4.04 2.65 -11.56
CA GLU A 179 4.53 4.00 -11.32
C GLU A 179 3.84 4.62 -10.08
N PRO A 180 4.49 5.56 -9.38
CA PRO A 180 3.89 6.23 -8.24
C PRO A 180 2.54 6.86 -8.60
N TYR A 181 1.54 6.62 -7.76
CA TYR A 181 0.20 7.18 -7.90
C TYR A 181 -0.32 7.70 -6.55
N GLU A 182 -1.34 8.56 -6.61
CA GLU A 182 -2.14 8.98 -5.46
C GLU A 182 -3.61 8.97 -5.85
N LEU A 183 -4.43 8.32 -5.03
CA LEU A 183 -5.85 8.13 -5.35
C LEU A 183 -6.68 9.37 -5.00
N PRO A 184 -7.39 9.96 -5.98
CA PRO A 184 -8.27 11.09 -5.71
C PRO A 184 -9.48 10.68 -4.87
N ASN A 185 -10.04 11.62 -4.12
CA ASN A 185 -11.27 11.45 -3.32
C ASN A 185 -11.21 10.34 -2.26
N SER A 186 -10.01 9.90 -1.87
CA SER A 186 -9.76 9.01 -0.74
C SER A 186 -8.77 9.67 0.22
N ILE A 187 -8.93 9.46 1.54
CA ILE A 187 -7.93 9.89 2.54
C ILE A 187 -6.71 8.97 2.54
N GLU A 188 -6.90 7.67 2.32
CA GLU A 188 -5.83 6.71 2.03
C GLU A 188 -5.49 6.80 0.55
N LYS A 189 -4.27 7.25 0.22
CA LYS A 189 -3.86 7.56 -1.15
C LYS A 189 -3.31 6.37 -1.91
N LYS A 190 -2.99 5.26 -1.23
CA LYS A 190 -2.38 4.07 -1.85
C LYS A 190 -3.34 2.89 -1.90
N THR A 191 -3.84 2.47 -0.73
CA THR A 191 -4.63 1.25 -0.59
C THR A 191 -5.90 1.47 0.24
N PRO A 192 -6.86 2.27 -0.26
CA PRO A 192 -8.11 2.53 0.44
C PRO A 192 -8.83 1.24 0.82
N ILE A 193 -9.59 1.28 1.92
CA ILE A 193 -10.43 0.17 2.35
C ILE A 193 -11.30 -0.33 1.19
N GLY A 194 -11.31 -1.65 1.00
CA GLY A 194 -12.12 -2.30 -0.03
C GLY A 194 -11.62 -2.08 -1.46
N SER A 195 -10.49 -1.40 -1.66
CA SER A 195 -9.87 -1.21 -2.98
C SER A 195 -9.46 -2.54 -3.61
N LYS A 196 -9.45 -2.58 -4.94
CA LYS A 196 -9.19 -3.78 -5.73
C LYS A 196 -8.26 -3.41 -6.88
N VAL A 197 -7.15 -4.13 -7.03
CA VAL A 197 -6.44 -4.13 -8.32
C VAL A 197 -7.22 -5.06 -9.24
N VAL A 198 -7.73 -4.51 -10.33
CA VAL A 198 -8.54 -5.21 -11.33
C VAL A 198 -7.72 -5.31 -12.60
N ILE A 199 -7.53 -6.53 -13.08
CA ILE A 199 -6.84 -6.84 -14.34
C ILE A 199 -7.87 -7.44 -15.29
N GLU A 200 -8.18 -6.71 -16.37
CA GLU A 200 -9.19 -7.10 -17.36
C GLU A 200 -8.50 -7.48 -18.66
N LYS A 201 -8.89 -8.63 -19.24
CA LYS A 201 -8.31 -9.15 -20.47
C LYS A 201 -9.33 -9.06 -21.62
N TYR A 202 -8.90 -8.48 -22.73
CA TYR A 202 -9.71 -8.28 -23.93
C TYR A 202 -9.07 -8.99 -25.12
N GLU A 203 -9.89 -9.45 -26.05
CA GLU A 203 -9.44 -9.92 -27.36
C GLU A 203 -9.76 -8.86 -28.40
N GLY A 204 -8.73 -8.35 -29.07
CA GLY A 204 -8.87 -7.37 -30.13
C GLY A 204 -9.37 -8.00 -31.43
N LYS A 205 -9.89 -7.17 -32.33
CA LYS A 205 -10.30 -7.60 -33.68
C LYS A 205 -9.15 -8.16 -34.52
N ASP A 206 -7.91 -7.85 -34.13
CA ASP A 206 -6.67 -8.35 -34.73
C ASP A 206 -6.25 -9.73 -34.18
N GLY A 207 -7.06 -10.34 -33.30
CA GLY A 207 -6.77 -11.62 -32.65
C GLY A 207 -5.71 -11.54 -31.55
N LYS A 208 -5.23 -10.34 -31.19
CA LYS A 208 -4.30 -10.16 -30.07
C LYS A 208 -5.04 -9.99 -28.77
N LEU A 209 -4.38 -10.38 -27.69
CA LEU A 209 -4.87 -10.17 -26.33
C LEU A 209 -4.33 -8.86 -25.77
N TYR A 210 -5.22 -8.10 -25.17
CA TYR A 210 -4.96 -6.82 -24.52
C TYR A 210 -5.38 -6.86 -23.06
N CYS A 211 -4.85 -5.95 -22.26
CA CYS A 211 -5.04 -5.91 -20.83
C CYS A 211 -5.26 -4.48 -20.34
N ASP A 212 -6.25 -4.29 -19.47
CA ASP A 212 -6.32 -3.10 -18.61
C ASP A 212 -5.94 -3.48 -17.17
N ILE A 213 -5.34 -2.55 -16.44
CA ILE A 213 -4.95 -2.68 -15.04
C ILE A 213 -5.37 -1.40 -14.32
N ASN A 214 -6.34 -1.53 -13.42
CA ASN A 214 -6.91 -0.42 -12.67
C ASN A 214 -6.90 -0.72 -11.17
N ILE A 215 -6.91 0.31 -10.34
CA ILE A 215 -7.34 0.20 -8.95
C ILE A 215 -8.75 0.79 -8.82
N VAL A 216 -9.67 -0.02 -8.33
CA VAL A 216 -11.10 0.31 -8.18
C VAL A 216 -11.42 0.43 -6.70
N TYR A 217 -12.03 1.54 -6.28
CA TYR A 217 -12.23 1.86 -4.87
C TYR A 217 -13.41 2.80 -4.65
N GLN A 218 -13.94 2.84 -3.42
CA GLN A 218 -14.94 3.83 -3.01
C GLN A 218 -14.26 5.12 -2.56
N THR A 219 -14.87 6.27 -2.84
CA THR A 219 -14.44 7.53 -2.24
C THR A 219 -14.65 7.51 -0.73
N THR A 220 -13.93 8.37 0.02
CA THR A 220 -14.16 8.56 1.46
C THR A 220 -15.61 8.88 1.76
N LYS A 221 -16.26 9.69 0.91
CA LYS A 221 -17.67 10.03 1.04
C LYS A 221 -18.57 8.81 0.84
N GLN A 222 -18.31 8.00 -0.18
CA GLN A 222 -19.07 6.77 -0.45
C GLN A 222 -18.97 5.77 0.70
N LEU A 223 -17.79 5.63 1.32
CA LEU A 223 -17.58 4.77 2.48
C LEU A 223 -18.35 5.29 3.70
N ARG A 224 -18.12 6.55 4.11
CA ARG A 224 -18.79 7.16 5.28
C ARG A 224 -20.30 7.23 5.13
N GLY A 225 -20.77 7.54 3.92
CA GLY A 225 -22.19 7.67 3.60
C GLY A 225 -22.89 6.33 3.36
N ILE A 226 -22.16 5.21 3.38
CA ILE A 226 -22.66 3.87 3.04
C ILE A 226 -23.44 3.93 1.72
N GLU A 227 -22.88 4.65 0.75
CA GLU A 227 -23.59 4.95 -0.49
C GLU A 227 -23.70 3.67 -1.35
N GLN A 228 -24.91 3.39 -1.84
CA GLN A 228 -25.11 2.29 -2.77
C GLN A 228 -24.39 2.59 -4.09
N LEU A 229 -23.53 1.66 -4.52
CA LEU A 229 -22.86 1.72 -5.80
C LEU A 229 -23.74 1.15 -6.93
N ASN A 230 -23.75 1.83 -8.06
CA ASN A 230 -24.44 1.42 -9.30
C ASN A 230 -23.85 2.18 -10.50
N LEU A 231 -24.44 2.06 -11.69
CA LEU A 231 -23.92 2.74 -12.89
C LEU A 231 -24.05 4.28 -12.83
N GLN A 232 -24.97 4.81 -12.02
CA GLN A 232 -25.17 6.25 -11.82
C GLN A 232 -24.34 6.79 -10.64
N ASN A 233 -24.00 5.94 -9.66
CA ASN A 233 -23.06 6.21 -8.57
C ASN A 233 -21.93 5.15 -8.58
N PRO A 234 -21.01 5.20 -9.55
CA PRO A 234 -19.98 4.17 -9.68
C PRO A 234 -18.88 4.34 -8.61
N PRO A 235 -18.12 3.26 -8.31
CA PRO A 235 -16.84 3.43 -7.62
C PRO A 235 -15.86 4.23 -8.49
N MET A 236 -14.80 4.73 -7.88
CA MET A 236 -13.67 5.28 -8.60
C MET A 236 -12.92 4.16 -9.33
N VAL A 237 -12.47 4.44 -10.55
CA VAL A 237 -11.59 3.58 -11.34
C VAL A 237 -10.37 4.40 -11.72
N TYR A 238 -9.19 4.01 -11.23
CA TYR A 238 -7.94 4.71 -11.49
C TYR A 238 -6.96 3.81 -12.27
N PRO A 239 -6.47 4.24 -13.45
CA PRO A 239 -5.56 3.42 -14.25
C PRO A 239 -4.17 3.36 -13.63
N LEU A 240 -3.69 2.13 -13.39
CA LEU A 240 -2.32 1.90 -12.95
C LEU A 240 -1.39 1.88 -14.16
N GLN A 241 -0.28 2.61 -14.06
CA GLN A 241 0.71 2.70 -15.13
C GLN A 241 1.88 1.77 -14.81
N LEU A 242 2.16 0.80 -15.67
CA LEU A 242 3.35 -0.02 -15.54
C LEU A 242 4.55 0.71 -16.16
N LYS A 243 5.61 0.90 -15.38
CA LYS A 243 6.80 1.64 -15.81
C LYS A 243 7.39 1.07 -17.09
N GLY A 244 7.62 1.95 -18.08
CA GLY A 244 8.24 1.61 -19.35
C GLY A 244 7.34 0.84 -20.34
N LEU A 245 6.10 0.53 -19.96
CA LEU A 245 5.09 -0.07 -20.84
C LEU A 245 4.18 1.00 -21.40
N LYS A 246 3.74 0.84 -22.65
CA LYS A 246 2.86 1.79 -23.32
C LYS A 246 1.50 1.17 -23.59
N ARG A 247 0.46 1.94 -23.28
CA ARG A 247 -0.92 1.64 -23.67
C ARG A 247 -1.14 2.00 -25.14
N ASN A 248 -2.03 1.28 -25.82
CA ASN A 248 -2.47 1.61 -27.17
C ASN A 248 -3.46 2.79 -27.15
N ALA A 249 -4.04 3.15 -28.31
CA ALA A 249 -5.00 4.25 -28.42
C ALA A 249 -6.30 4.05 -27.62
N ASP A 250 -6.67 2.79 -27.34
CA ASP A 250 -7.82 2.42 -26.51
C ASP A 250 -7.48 2.39 -25.01
N GLY A 251 -6.25 2.76 -24.65
CA GLY A 251 -5.78 2.72 -23.27
C GLY A 251 -5.38 1.34 -22.77
N LEU A 252 -5.19 0.33 -23.63
CA LEU A 252 -4.89 -1.05 -23.21
C LEU A 252 -3.41 -1.41 -23.41
N TYR A 253 -2.84 -2.21 -22.52
CA TYR A 253 -1.54 -2.85 -22.72
C TYR A 253 -1.67 -4.08 -23.61
N LEU A 254 -0.61 -4.43 -24.34
CA LEU A 254 -0.52 -5.74 -24.97
C LEU A 254 -0.33 -6.82 -23.87
N MET A 255 -1.14 -7.87 -23.88
CA MET A 255 -1.11 -8.89 -22.83
C MET A 255 0.24 -9.62 -22.74
N SER A 256 0.96 -9.77 -23.86
CA SER A 256 2.31 -10.37 -23.85
C SER A 256 3.30 -9.55 -23.03
N ASP A 257 3.16 -8.23 -23.04
CA ASP A 257 4.09 -7.34 -22.35
C ASP A 257 3.80 -7.31 -20.85
N VAL A 258 2.51 -7.36 -20.48
CA VAL A 258 2.07 -7.56 -19.09
C VAL A 258 2.56 -8.92 -18.57
N ASN A 259 2.40 -10.00 -19.35
CA ASN A 259 2.93 -11.33 -19.00
C ASN A 259 4.46 -11.31 -18.83
N ALA A 260 5.19 -10.59 -19.70
CA ALA A 260 6.62 -10.42 -19.56
C ALA A 260 6.98 -9.68 -18.26
N ARG A 261 6.19 -8.67 -17.85
CA ARG A 261 6.35 -7.97 -16.57
C ARG A 261 6.14 -8.91 -15.37
N PHE A 262 5.10 -9.73 -15.38
CA PHE A 262 4.89 -10.75 -14.34
C PHE A 262 6.07 -11.72 -14.25
N LEU A 263 6.52 -12.28 -15.38
CA LEU A 263 7.65 -13.20 -15.42
C LEU A 263 8.96 -12.55 -14.99
N GLN A 264 9.17 -11.26 -15.28
CA GLN A 264 10.32 -10.51 -14.79
C GLN A 264 10.31 -10.42 -13.25
N ALA A 265 9.18 -10.09 -12.65
CA ALA A 265 9.03 -10.00 -11.20
C ALA A 265 9.20 -11.37 -10.51
N ILE A 266 8.56 -12.41 -11.05
CA ILE A 266 8.69 -13.80 -10.57
C ILE A 266 10.16 -14.25 -10.63
N ARG A 267 10.86 -14.03 -11.75
CA ARG A 267 12.28 -14.40 -11.89
C ARG A 267 13.23 -13.52 -11.06
N ALA A 268 12.81 -12.33 -10.65
CA ALA A 268 13.62 -11.48 -9.78
C ALA A 268 13.75 -12.11 -8.38
N TYR A 269 12.70 -12.78 -7.89
CA TYR A 269 12.75 -13.58 -6.67
C TYR A 269 13.80 -14.71 -6.73
N ASP A 270 13.95 -15.37 -7.89
CA ASP A 270 14.92 -16.44 -8.07
C ASP A 270 16.37 -15.97 -7.90
N LYS A 271 16.62 -14.68 -8.16
CA LYS A 271 17.94 -14.05 -8.04
C LYS A 271 18.27 -13.58 -6.62
N ILE A 272 17.31 -13.64 -5.69
CA ILE A 272 17.58 -13.32 -4.28
C ILE A 272 18.45 -14.44 -3.70
N GLU A 273 19.62 -14.05 -3.18
CA GLU A 273 20.48 -14.94 -2.40
C GLU A 273 19.76 -15.36 -1.12
N ASP A 274 19.75 -16.66 -0.86
CA ASP A 274 19.08 -17.25 0.28
C ASP A 274 20.06 -18.08 1.12
N THR A 275 20.15 -17.80 2.43
CA THR A 275 20.97 -18.55 3.37
C THR A 275 20.06 -19.29 4.34
N LEU A 276 19.98 -20.62 4.19
CA LEU A 276 19.23 -21.51 5.08
C LEU A 276 19.95 -21.72 6.42
#